data_AF-A0AAV5GG23-F1
#
_entry.id   AF-A0AAV5GG23-F1
#
_cell.length_a   1.000
_cell.length_b   1.000
_cell.length_c   1.000
_cell.angle_alpha   90.00
_cell.angle_beta   90.00
_cell.angle_gamma   90.00
#
_symmetry.space_group_name_H-M   'P 1'
#
loop_
_entity.id
_entity.type
_entity.pdbx_description
1 polymer ?
#
loop_
_entity_poly.entity_id
_entity_poly.type
_entity_poly.pdbx_seq_one_letter_code
_entity_poly.pdbx_strand_id
1 'polypeptide(L)'
;MPADPLIEIHKLRNPELESAGAAEATPFYRNWLYDNSRAPFQLLLDFKTDGAELYPHVVDALQPLRDLGLLEYHNETSANPGYASIHARPIRITCTGKCPLELVAAQLPIRDIFFDAPLVDLASGRYNRAVSAMASAYWDDIAGSWGYKRTNRGQGTKLDKFAELSELARAQGMSVRVWDTPRLAGTG
;
A
#
# COMPACT_ATOMS: atom_id res chain seq x y z
N MET A 1 -13.26 25.67 0.05
CA MET A 1 -13.23 24.34 0.69
C MET A 1 -12.07 24.35 1.69
N PRO A 2 -12.20 23.75 2.89
CA PRO A 2 -11.03 23.58 3.75
C PRO A 2 -9.94 22.83 2.98
N ALA A 3 -8.69 23.26 3.14
CA ALA A 3 -7.57 22.66 2.44
C ALA A 3 -7.41 21.19 2.86
N ASP A 4 -7.11 20.32 1.89
CA ASP A 4 -6.85 18.90 2.15
C ASP A 4 -5.66 18.78 3.14
N PRO A 5 -5.84 18.10 4.29
CA PRO A 5 -4.78 17.98 5.29
C PRO A 5 -3.47 17.41 4.74
N LEU A 6 -3.52 16.49 3.78
CA LEU A 6 -2.31 15.91 3.18
C LEU A 6 -1.57 16.93 2.32
N ILE A 7 -2.30 17.82 1.63
CA ILE A 7 -1.71 18.93 0.89
C ILE A 7 -1.06 19.92 1.85
N GLU A 8 -1.74 20.28 2.94
CA GLU A 8 -1.19 21.21 3.93
C GLU A 8 0.04 20.64 4.65
N ILE A 9 0.01 19.37 5.05
CA ILE A 9 1.19 18.70 5.59
C ILE A 9 2.31 18.73 4.55
N HIS A 10 2.03 18.40 3.29
CA HIS A 10 3.06 18.43 2.24
C HIS A 10 3.68 19.82 2.08
N LYS A 11 2.88 20.90 2.05
CA LYS A 11 3.37 22.28 1.98
C LYS A 11 4.22 22.64 3.20
N LEU A 12 3.74 22.35 4.41
CA LEU A 12 4.45 22.64 5.65
C LEU A 12 5.80 21.91 5.74
N ARG A 13 5.90 20.71 5.15
CA ARG A 13 7.15 19.96 5.06
C ARG A 13 8.08 20.44 3.95
N ASN A 14 7.58 21.26 3.02
CA ASN A 14 8.31 21.72 1.85
C ASN A 14 8.13 23.24 1.62
N PRO A 15 8.43 24.10 2.63
CA PRO A 15 8.19 25.55 2.55
C PRO A 15 9.05 26.24 1.46
N GLU A 16 10.18 25.64 1.11
CA GLU A 16 11.11 26.08 0.07
C GLU A 16 10.49 26.01 -1.34
N LEU A 17 9.43 25.21 -1.57
CA LEU A 17 8.81 25.06 -2.90
C LEU A 17 8.09 26.34 -3.35
N GLU A 18 7.69 27.21 -2.43
CA GLU A 18 7.06 28.49 -2.76
C GLU A 18 8.09 29.58 -3.08
N SER A 19 9.36 29.39 -2.68
CA SER A 19 10.40 30.43 -2.71
C SER A 19 11.62 30.08 -3.58
N ALA A 20 11.83 28.81 -3.94
CA ALA A 20 12.94 28.38 -4.79
C ALA A 20 12.55 28.40 -6.28
N GLY A 21 13.19 29.28 -7.06
CA GLY A 21 13.27 29.09 -8.50
C GLY A 21 13.88 27.73 -8.84
N ALA A 22 13.39 27.10 -9.91
CA ALA A 22 13.55 25.67 -10.25
C ALA A 22 14.98 25.07 -10.33
N ALA A 23 16.03 25.86 -10.10
CA ALA A 23 17.41 25.50 -10.44
C ALA A 23 18.30 25.03 -9.27
N GLU A 24 17.96 25.29 -7.99
CA GLU A 24 18.86 24.98 -6.85
C GLU A 24 18.38 23.85 -5.92
N ALA A 25 17.33 23.12 -6.29
CA ALA A 25 16.90 21.95 -5.53
C ALA A 25 17.72 20.70 -5.87
N THR A 26 18.51 20.18 -4.92
CA THR A 26 18.90 18.76 -5.01
C THR A 26 17.59 17.96 -4.98
N PRO A 27 17.20 17.26 -6.06
CA PRO A 27 15.87 16.66 -6.19
C PRO A 27 15.64 15.51 -5.21
N PHE A 28 16.69 15.10 -4.48
CA PHE A 28 16.74 13.84 -3.80
C PHE A 28 16.06 13.84 -2.43
N TYR A 29 15.96 15.00 -1.76
CA TYR A 29 15.44 15.16 -0.40
C TYR A 29 14.24 16.10 -0.29
N ARG A 30 14.00 16.96 -1.28
CA ARG A 30 12.82 17.81 -1.31
C ARG A 30 11.62 17.01 -1.80
N ASN A 31 10.47 17.18 -1.17
CA ASN A 31 9.13 16.68 -1.54
C ASN A 31 8.61 15.43 -0.79
N TRP A 32 9.42 14.72 0.01
CA TRP A 32 8.90 13.60 0.81
C TRP A 32 8.34 14.06 2.17
N LEU A 33 7.48 13.25 2.77
CA LEU A 33 6.80 13.61 4.04
C LEU A 33 7.65 13.34 5.29
N TYR A 34 8.66 12.48 5.18
CA TYR A 34 9.56 12.09 6.27
C TYR A 34 10.97 12.63 6.03
N ASP A 35 11.61 13.15 7.06
CA ASP A 35 13.01 13.59 6.97
C ASP A 35 13.94 12.42 6.67
N ASN A 36 14.87 12.61 5.73
CA ASN A 36 15.89 11.62 5.36
C ASN A 36 15.35 10.25 4.94
N SER A 37 14.08 10.16 4.52
CA SER A 37 13.45 8.93 4.06
C SER A 37 12.64 9.15 2.79
N ARG A 38 12.67 8.14 1.92
CA ARG A 38 11.87 8.06 0.69
C ARG A 38 10.76 7.03 0.79
N ALA A 39 10.40 6.67 2.01
CA ALA A 39 9.21 5.87 2.23
C ALA A 39 7.98 6.74 1.96
N PRO A 40 6.99 6.27 1.19
CA PRO A 40 5.75 7.00 1.04
C PRO A 40 4.98 6.96 2.35
N PHE A 41 4.26 8.05 2.63
CA PHE A 41 3.17 8.02 3.58
C PHE A 41 2.08 7.11 3.03
N GLN A 42 1.83 6.01 3.72
CA GLN A 42 0.87 5.02 3.30
C GLN A 42 -0.52 5.36 3.87
N LEU A 43 -1.48 5.62 3.00
CA LEU A 43 -2.90 5.72 3.36
C LEU A 43 -3.59 4.40 3.04
N LEU A 44 -4.24 3.78 4.03
CA LEU A 44 -5.07 2.59 3.84
C LEU A 44 -6.54 3.00 3.88
N LEU A 45 -7.22 2.88 2.74
CA LEU A 45 -8.63 3.21 2.58
C LEU A 45 -9.47 1.95 2.74
N ASP A 46 -10.11 1.79 3.89
CA ASP A 46 -10.89 0.61 4.22
C ASP A 46 -12.36 0.77 3.82
N PHE A 47 -12.75 0.10 2.73
CA PHE A 47 -14.09 0.21 2.17
C PHE A 47 -15.06 -0.63 3.02
N LYS A 48 -15.82 0.04 3.89
CA LYS A 48 -16.82 -0.61 4.76
C LYS A 48 -18.18 -0.82 4.07
N THR A 49 -18.49 -0.01 3.07
CA THR A 49 -19.74 -0.02 2.29
C THR A 49 -19.54 -0.70 0.94
N ASP A 50 -20.52 -0.60 0.04
CA ASP A 50 -20.37 -1.10 -1.33
C ASP A 50 -19.13 -0.45 -1.99
N GLY A 51 -18.19 -1.30 -2.40
CA GLY A 51 -16.94 -0.82 -2.94
C GLY A 51 -17.03 -0.34 -4.37
N ALA A 52 -17.95 -0.87 -5.18
CA ALA A 52 -18.13 -0.43 -6.57
C ALA A 52 -18.79 0.95 -6.62
N GLU A 53 -19.73 1.22 -5.69
CA GLU A 53 -20.34 2.54 -5.52
C GLU A 53 -19.34 3.56 -4.95
N LEU A 54 -18.51 3.17 -3.97
CA LEU A 54 -17.57 4.07 -3.32
C LEU A 54 -16.35 4.43 -4.19
N TYR A 55 -15.89 3.51 -5.04
CA TYR A 55 -14.63 3.65 -5.76
C TYR A 55 -14.53 4.91 -6.64
N PRO A 56 -15.55 5.30 -7.45
CA PRO A 56 -15.50 6.54 -8.23
C PRO A 56 -15.33 7.79 -7.36
N HIS A 57 -15.98 7.83 -6.20
CA HIS A 57 -15.84 8.96 -5.28
C HIS A 57 -14.43 9.05 -4.68
N VAL A 58 -13.79 7.92 -4.41
CA VAL A 58 -12.39 7.88 -3.98
C VAL A 58 -11.46 8.37 -5.10
N VAL A 59 -11.73 7.96 -6.35
CA VAL A 59 -10.99 8.49 -7.50
C VAL A 59 -11.13 10.02 -7.53
N ASP A 60 -12.33 10.57 -7.50
CA ASP A 60 -12.54 12.03 -7.55
C ASP A 60 -11.86 12.76 -6.38
N ALA A 61 -11.95 12.22 -5.16
CA ALA A 61 -11.36 12.82 -3.97
C ALA A 61 -9.83 12.90 -4.03
N LEU A 62 -9.18 12.01 -4.78
CA LEU A 62 -7.73 11.98 -4.94
C LEU A 62 -7.22 12.93 -6.04
N GLN A 63 -8.10 13.53 -6.84
CA GLN A 63 -7.71 14.39 -7.96
C GLN A 63 -6.77 15.54 -7.56
N PRO A 64 -6.99 16.28 -6.45
CA PRO A 64 -6.08 17.34 -6.04
C PRO A 64 -4.65 16.85 -5.76
N LEU A 65 -4.50 15.62 -5.24
CA LEU A 65 -3.19 15.01 -5.01
C LEU A 65 -2.53 14.54 -6.31
N ARG A 66 -3.33 14.12 -7.30
CA ARG A 66 -2.86 13.80 -8.66
C ARG A 66 -2.34 15.04 -9.38
N ASP A 67 -3.09 16.13 -9.31
CA ASP A 67 -2.72 17.40 -9.97
C ASP A 67 -1.39 17.94 -9.44
N LEU A 68 -1.09 17.69 -8.16
CA LEU A 68 0.18 18.02 -7.52
C LEU A 68 1.28 16.96 -7.69
N GLY A 69 0.99 15.83 -8.36
CA GLY A 69 1.94 14.75 -8.60
C GLY A 69 2.44 14.06 -7.33
N LEU A 70 1.59 13.99 -6.29
CA LEU A 70 1.96 13.46 -4.97
C LEU A 70 1.73 11.96 -4.81
N LEU A 71 0.93 11.34 -5.68
CA LEU A 71 0.54 9.94 -5.56
C LEU A 71 1.52 9.00 -6.24
N GLU A 72 1.97 7.95 -5.54
CA GLU A 72 2.75 6.88 -6.14
C GLU A 72 1.87 6.17 -7.16
N TYR A 73 2.44 5.85 -8.32
CA TYR A 73 1.66 5.23 -9.38
C TYR A 73 2.44 4.17 -10.15
N HIS A 74 1.70 3.23 -10.73
CA HIS A 74 2.18 2.31 -11.74
C HIS A 74 1.83 2.84 -13.13
N ASN A 75 2.77 2.79 -14.08
CA ASN A 75 2.54 3.13 -15.47
C ASN A 75 2.67 1.89 -16.38
N GLU A 76 1.53 1.37 -16.82
CA GLU A 76 1.44 0.13 -17.62
C GLU A 76 2.06 0.28 -19.02
N THR A 77 2.25 1.52 -19.49
CA THR A 77 2.85 1.82 -20.80
C THR A 77 4.36 2.01 -20.75
N SER A 78 4.98 1.85 -19.57
CA SER A 78 6.43 1.95 -19.43
C SER A 78 7.13 0.91 -20.31
N ALA A 79 8.25 1.32 -20.92
CA ALA A 79 9.08 0.44 -21.73
C ALA A 79 9.65 -0.76 -20.94
N ASN A 80 9.63 -0.70 -19.61
CA ASN A 80 10.00 -1.79 -18.71
C ASN A 80 8.78 -2.24 -17.89
N PRO A 81 8.06 -3.31 -18.30
CA PRO A 81 6.87 -3.78 -17.59
C PRO A 81 7.19 -4.30 -16.18
N GLY A 82 6.20 -4.25 -15.27
CA GLY A 82 6.32 -4.74 -13.89
C GLY A 82 6.90 -3.69 -12.91
N TYR A 83 7.71 -4.10 -11.93
CA TYR A 83 8.22 -3.21 -10.86
C TYR A 83 8.90 -1.93 -11.37
N ALA A 84 9.55 -2.00 -12.54
CA ALA A 84 10.23 -0.86 -13.15
C ALA A 84 9.27 0.24 -13.64
N SER A 85 7.96 -0.02 -13.61
CA SER A 85 6.88 0.91 -13.93
C SER A 85 6.31 1.62 -12.70
N ILE A 86 6.81 1.36 -11.49
CA ILE A 86 6.39 2.06 -10.28
C ILE A 86 7.17 3.38 -10.16
N HIS A 87 6.44 4.49 -10.16
CA HIS A 87 6.95 5.83 -9.96
C HIS A 87 6.70 6.24 -8.50
N ALA A 88 7.76 6.14 -7.69
CA ALA A 88 7.73 6.49 -6.28
C ALA A 88 7.38 7.97 -6.07
N ARG A 89 6.41 8.24 -5.19
CA ARG A 89 5.97 9.59 -4.81
C ARG A 89 5.63 9.63 -3.31
N PRO A 90 5.46 10.82 -2.72
CA PRO A 90 5.36 10.98 -1.26
C PRO A 90 4.17 10.27 -0.61
N ILE A 91 3.09 10.01 -1.34
CA ILE A 91 1.87 9.41 -0.81
C ILE A 91 1.57 8.13 -1.60
N ARG A 92 1.28 7.03 -0.90
CA ARG A 92 0.81 5.78 -1.51
C ARG A 92 -0.59 5.49 -1.00
N ILE A 93 -1.52 5.27 -1.93
CA ILE A 93 -2.90 4.92 -1.62
C ILE A 93 -3.08 3.41 -1.78
N THR A 94 -3.55 2.74 -0.74
CA THR A 94 -3.95 1.34 -0.82
C THR A 94 -5.39 1.21 -0.37
N CYS A 95 -6.28 0.66 -1.20
CA CYS A 95 -7.62 0.30 -0.80
C CYS A 95 -7.67 -1.12 -0.21
N THR A 96 -8.54 -1.33 0.77
CA THR A 96 -8.76 -2.60 1.47
C THR A 96 -10.25 -2.78 1.78
N GLY A 97 -10.63 -3.85 2.48
CA GLY A 97 -12.02 -4.15 2.80
C GLY A 97 -12.81 -4.61 1.57
N LYS A 98 -13.93 -3.95 1.27
CA LYS A 98 -14.80 -4.26 0.11
C LYS A 98 -14.32 -3.62 -1.21
N CYS A 99 -13.09 -3.12 -1.28
CA CYS A 99 -12.55 -2.58 -2.54
C CYS A 99 -12.56 -3.65 -3.63
N PRO A 100 -13.08 -3.38 -4.85
CA PRO A 100 -13.04 -4.36 -5.93
C PRO A 100 -11.67 -4.41 -6.59
N LEU A 101 -11.03 -5.59 -6.60
CA LEU A 101 -9.73 -5.81 -7.26
C LEU A 101 -9.80 -5.44 -8.75
N GLU A 102 -10.92 -5.73 -9.40
CA GLU A 102 -11.13 -5.51 -10.83
C GLU A 102 -11.15 -4.02 -11.19
N LEU A 103 -11.74 -3.18 -10.32
CA LEU A 103 -11.72 -1.72 -10.52
C LEU A 103 -10.33 -1.15 -10.32
N VAL A 104 -9.58 -1.67 -9.34
CA VAL A 104 -8.17 -1.32 -9.19
C VAL A 104 -7.42 -1.73 -10.45
N ALA A 105 -7.54 -3.00 -10.87
CA ALA A 105 -6.91 -3.62 -12.05
C ALA A 105 -7.14 -2.81 -13.34
N ALA A 106 -8.33 -2.23 -13.49
CA ALA A 106 -8.76 -1.50 -14.69
C ALA A 106 -8.20 -0.07 -14.83
N GLN A 107 -7.53 0.48 -13.81
CA GLN A 107 -6.88 1.80 -13.92
C GLN A 107 -5.73 1.74 -14.93
N LEU A 108 -5.94 2.30 -16.11
CA LEU A 108 -4.98 2.34 -17.21
C LEU A 108 -4.97 3.75 -17.83
N PRO A 109 -3.82 4.22 -18.37
CA PRO A 109 -2.50 3.59 -18.29
C PRO A 109 -1.78 3.83 -16.94
N ILE A 110 -2.30 4.78 -16.14
CA ILE A 110 -1.76 5.16 -14.83
C ILE A 110 -2.68 4.63 -13.75
N ARG A 111 -2.08 4.00 -12.74
CA ARG A 111 -2.75 3.43 -11.57
C ARG A 111 -2.10 3.98 -10.32
N ASP A 112 -2.81 4.79 -9.56
CA ASP A 112 -2.31 5.41 -8.32
C ASP A 112 -3.05 4.96 -7.05
N ILE A 113 -4.08 4.13 -7.22
CA ILE A 113 -4.72 3.37 -6.15
C ILE A 113 -4.25 1.92 -6.26
N PHE A 114 -3.66 1.39 -5.19
CA PHE A 114 -3.23 -0.01 -5.09
C PHE A 114 -4.21 -0.83 -4.27
N PHE A 115 -4.18 -2.16 -4.43
CA PHE A 115 -5.00 -3.10 -3.69
C PHE A 115 -4.23 -3.74 -2.52
N ASP A 116 -4.85 -3.85 -1.35
CA ASP A 116 -4.36 -4.66 -0.24
C ASP A 116 -4.68 -6.14 -0.49
N ALA A 117 -3.68 -6.92 -0.93
CA ALA A 117 -3.88 -8.33 -1.26
C ALA A 117 -4.11 -9.17 0.01
N PRO A 118 -4.94 -10.23 -0.04
CA PRO A 118 -5.00 -11.20 1.05
C PRO A 118 -3.68 -11.97 1.12
N LEU A 119 -2.93 -11.80 2.20
CA LEU A 119 -1.61 -12.43 2.39
C LEU A 119 -1.69 -13.97 2.28
N VAL A 120 -2.79 -14.56 2.73
CA VAL A 120 -3.04 -16.01 2.69
C VAL A 120 -3.39 -16.53 1.28
N ASP A 121 -3.69 -15.66 0.32
CA ASP A 121 -4.07 -15.99 -1.06
C ASP A 121 -3.03 -15.55 -2.11
N LEU A 122 -1.83 -15.12 -1.69
CA LEU A 122 -0.80 -14.63 -2.61
C LEU A 122 -0.30 -15.69 -3.61
N ALA A 123 -0.40 -16.97 -3.26
CA ALA A 123 -0.02 -18.06 -4.15
C ALA A 123 -0.98 -18.27 -5.33
N SER A 124 -2.14 -17.61 -5.35
CA SER A 124 -3.12 -17.69 -6.45
C SER A 124 -2.61 -17.10 -7.77
N GLY A 125 -1.57 -16.27 -7.73
CA GLY A 125 -1.05 -15.55 -8.90
C GLY A 125 -1.92 -14.36 -9.35
N ARG A 126 -3.01 -14.07 -8.63
CA ARG A 126 -3.91 -12.93 -8.92
C ARG A 126 -3.31 -11.58 -8.53
N TYR A 127 -2.29 -11.59 -7.69
CA TYR A 127 -1.68 -10.41 -7.10
C TYR A 127 -0.23 -10.28 -7.56
N ASN A 128 0.16 -9.05 -7.85
CA ASN A 128 1.53 -8.67 -8.13
C ASN A 128 1.72 -7.22 -7.71
N ARG A 129 2.96 -6.72 -7.74
CA ARG A 129 3.24 -5.35 -7.30
C ARG A 129 2.57 -4.25 -8.11
N ALA A 130 2.31 -4.49 -9.39
CA ALA A 130 1.66 -3.48 -10.23
C ALA A 130 0.27 -3.14 -9.69
N VAL A 131 -0.45 -4.14 -9.19
CA VAL A 131 -1.81 -3.97 -8.66
C VAL A 131 -1.82 -3.80 -7.13
N SER A 132 -0.95 -4.51 -6.42
CA SER A 132 -0.94 -4.59 -4.96
C SER A 132 0.36 -4.09 -4.37
N ALA A 133 0.29 -3.02 -3.58
CA ALA A 133 1.47 -2.50 -2.90
C ALA A 133 1.75 -3.20 -1.56
N MET A 134 0.76 -3.89 -1.01
CA MET A 134 0.88 -4.62 0.24
C MET A 134 -0.01 -5.85 0.24
N ALA A 135 0.28 -6.75 1.17
CA ALA A 135 -0.56 -7.89 1.49
C ALA A 135 -0.82 -7.95 2.99
N SER A 136 -2.08 -8.13 3.36
CA SER A 136 -2.52 -8.17 4.75
C SER A 136 -3.20 -9.48 5.13
N ALA A 137 -3.10 -9.88 6.39
CA ALA A 137 -3.92 -10.94 6.95
C ALA A 137 -4.36 -10.61 8.38
N TYR A 138 -5.51 -11.18 8.75
CA TYR A 138 -5.85 -11.40 10.15
C TYR A 138 -4.88 -12.42 10.75
N TRP A 139 -4.42 -12.20 11.98
CA TRP A 139 -3.49 -13.14 12.62
C TRP A 139 -4.05 -14.56 12.58
N ASP A 140 -5.31 -14.80 12.92
CA ASP A 140 -5.89 -16.16 12.94
C ASP A 140 -6.08 -16.82 11.57
N ASP A 141 -6.03 -16.07 10.48
CA ASP A 141 -6.13 -16.63 9.14
C ASP A 141 -4.80 -17.22 8.64
N ILE A 142 -3.65 -16.79 9.18
CA ILE A 142 -2.31 -17.19 8.69
C ILE A 142 -2.07 -18.71 8.76
N ALA A 143 -2.75 -19.41 9.67
CA ALA A 143 -2.68 -20.88 9.79
C ALA A 143 -4.02 -21.58 9.50
N GLY A 144 -5.04 -20.82 9.05
CA GLY A 144 -6.43 -21.28 8.94
C GLY A 144 -7.08 -21.61 10.30
N SER A 145 -8.32 -22.10 10.27
CA SER A 145 -9.16 -22.50 11.44
C SER A 145 -8.57 -23.62 12.33
N TRP A 146 -7.30 -23.99 12.10
CA TRP A 146 -6.55 -24.94 12.88
C TRP A 146 -5.77 -24.17 13.96
N GLY A 147 -6.49 -23.83 15.02
CA GLY A 147 -5.92 -23.16 16.19
C GLY A 147 -4.68 -23.87 16.71
N TYR A 148 -3.75 -23.10 17.29
CA TYR A 148 -2.55 -23.33 18.14
C TYR A 148 -1.95 -24.75 18.36
N LYS A 149 -2.65 -25.84 18.09
CA LYS A 149 -2.15 -27.20 18.09
C LYS A 149 -1.12 -27.34 16.98
N ARG A 150 0.11 -27.71 17.38
CA ARG A 150 1.10 -28.36 16.51
C ARG A 150 0.37 -29.21 15.48
N THR A 151 0.36 -28.78 14.24
CA THR A 151 -0.03 -29.62 13.12
C THR A 151 0.94 -30.80 13.13
N ASN A 152 0.39 -32.00 12.91
CA ASN A 152 1.08 -33.28 13.10
C ASN A 152 2.53 -33.25 12.56
N ARG A 153 3.47 -33.83 13.33
CA ARG A 153 4.91 -33.95 13.05
C ARG A 153 5.26 -33.74 11.57
N GLY A 154 5.58 -32.51 11.17
CA GLY A 154 5.98 -32.18 9.80
C GLY A 154 5.46 -30.86 9.25
N GLN A 155 4.43 -30.26 9.86
CA GLN A 155 3.95 -28.93 9.47
C GLN A 155 4.39 -27.87 10.50
N GLY A 156 4.92 -26.74 10.01
CA GLY A 156 5.47 -25.66 10.84
C GLY A 156 4.45 -24.97 11.74
N THR A 157 4.94 -24.16 12.67
CA THR A 157 4.14 -23.29 13.54
C THR A 157 3.44 -22.18 12.74
N LYS A 158 2.48 -21.49 13.36
CA LYS A 158 1.85 -20.28 12.79
C LYS A 158 2.88 -19.18 12.50
N LEU A 159 3.98 -19.12 13.26
CA LEU A 159 5.10 -18.24 13.00
C LEU A 159 5.89 -18.66 11.75
N ASP A 160 6.11 -19.96 11.57
CA ASP A 160 6.76 -20.48 10.35
C ASP A 160 5.92 -20.16 9.12
N LYS A 161 4.59 -20.30 9.22
CA LYS A 161 3.69 -19.95 8.13
C LYS A 161 3.65 -18.46 7.86
N PHE A 162 3.66 -17.63 8.90
CA PHE A 162 3.79 -16.18 8.75
C PHE A 162 5.10 -15.81 8.05
N ALA A 163 6.22 -16.42 8.44
CA ALA A 163 7.51 -16.19 7.80
C ALA A 163 7.49 -16.59 6.31
N GLU A 164 6.94 -17.76 5.99
CA GLU A 164 6.78 -18.23 4.61
C GLU A 164 5.96 -17.24 3.76
N LEU A 165 4.78 -16.85 4.24
CA LEU A 165 3.92 -15.89 3.53
C LEU A 165 4.56 -14.50 3.42
N SER A 166 5.31 -14.09 4.44
CA SER A 166 6.03 -12.82 4.43
C SER A 166 7.14 -12.82 3.38
N GLU A 167 7.90 -13.91 3.29
CA GLU A 167 8.92 -14.06 2.25
C GLU A 167 8.30 -14.10 0.85
N LEU A 168 7.17 -14.79 0.68
CA LEU A 168 6.43 -14.79 -0.59
C LEU A 168 5.99 -13.38 -0.99
N ALA A 169 5.39 -12.62 -0.06
CA ALA A 169 4.99 -11.24 -0.31
C ALA A 169 6.17 -10.34 -0.66
N ARG A 170 7.29 -10.47 0.07
CA ARG A 170 8.51 -9.70 -0.18
C ARG A 170 9.17 -10.06 -1.51
N ALA A 171 9.17 -11.33 -1.90
CA ALA A 171 9.63 -11.77 -3.22
C ALA A 171 8.76 -11.18 -4.34
N GLN A 172 7.47 -10.97 -4.06
CA GLN A 172 6.54 -10.20 -4.89
C GLN A 172 6.55 -8.69 -4.55
N GLY A 173 7.61 -8.17 -3.91
CA GLY A 173 7.83 -6.75 -3.57
C GLY A 173 6.64 -6.03 -2.92
N MET A 174 5.80 -6.76 -2.20
CA MET A 174 4.70 -6.25 -1.39
C MET A 174 5.18 -6.08 0.06
N SER A 175 4.75 -4.99 0.72
CA SER A 175 4.89 -4.90 2.18
C SER A 175 3.86 -5.79 2.87
N VAL A 176 4.18 -6.27 4.07
CA VAL A 176 3.31 -7.17 4.83
C VAL A 176 2.71 -6.44 6.02
N ARG A 177 1.40 -6.65 6.26
CA ARG A 177 0.71 -6.19 7.47
C ARG A 177 -0.08 -7.34 8.09
N VAL A 178 0.04 -7.50 9.40
CA VAL A 178 -0.81 -8.45 10.14
C VAL A 178 -1.46 -7.72 11.30
N TRP A 179 -2.75 -7.97 11.49
CA TRP A 179 -3.55 -7.32 12.54
C TRP A 179 -4.16 -8.35 13.49
N ASP A 180 -4.55 -7.88 14.68
CA ASP A 180 -4.96 -8.70 15.83
C ASP A 180 -3.92 -9.75 16.26
N THR A 181 -2.65 -9.35 16.23
CA THR A 181 -1.55 -10.20 16.69
C THR A 181 -1.67 -10.47 18.19
N PRO A 182 -1.19 -11.63 18.69
CA PRO A 182 -1.27 -11.98 20.10
C PRO A 182 -0.65 -10.89 20.96
N ARG A 183 -1.31 -10.57 22.06
CA ARG A 183 -0.71 -9.75 23.10
C ARG A 183 0.35 -10.59 23.83
N LEU A 184 1.47 -9.97 24.20
CA LEU A 184 2.43 -10.59 25.09
C LEU A 184 1.72 -10.98 26.39
N ALA A 185 1.92 -12.22 26.85
CA ALA A 185 1.38 -12.66 28.12
C ALA A 185 2.14 -11.97 29.28
N GLY A 186 1.44 -11.16 30.06
CA GLY A 186 1.89 -10.68 31.37
C GLY A 186 2.49 -9.28 31.42
N THR A 187 1.62 -8.28 31.62
CA THR A 187 1.83 -7.15 32.56
C THR A 187 0.44 -6.70 33.00
N GLY A 188 -0.08 -7.35 34.04
CA GLY A 188 -1.25 -6.92 34.80
C GLY A 188 -0.85 -6.72 36.25
#